data_AF-A0A7X9HPV7-F1
#
_entry.id   AF-A0A7X9HPV7-F1
#
_cell.length_a   1.000
_cell.length_b   1.000
_cell.length_c   1.000
_cell.angle_alpha   90.00
_cell.angle_beta   90.00
_cell.angle_gamma   90.00
#
_symmetry.space_group_name_H-M   'P 1'
#
loop_
_entity.id
_entity.type
_entity.pdbx_description
1 polymer ?
#
loop_
_entity_poly.entity_id
_entity_poly.type
_entity_poly.pdbx_seq_one_letter_code
_entity_poly.pdbx_strand_id
1 'polypeptide(L)'
;MSADEKFYTDVRSFNSIVDKLNSPEYEIKFTKEEKTKLAFRLKENVDHLENQIKKSGFLKRWLYKSAYKQYKVLLDKYFNN
;
A
#
# COMPACT_ATOMS: atom_id res chain seq x y z
N MET A 1 1.90 1.95 -28.30
CA MET A 1 1.33 0.59 -28.19
C MET A 1 1.84 -0.14 -26.93
N SER A 2 3.14 -0.37 -26.71
CA SER A 2 3.61 -1.07 -25.48
C SER A 2 3.46 -0.29 -24.16
N ALA A 3 3.28 1.03 -24.20
CA ALA A 3 3.02 1.84 -23.00
C ALA A 3 1.59 1.65 -22.47
N ASP A 4 0.62 1.55 -23.39
CA ASP A 4 -0.80 1.42 -23.05
C ASP A 4 -1.11 0.06 -22.43
N GLU A 5 -0.45 -1.00 -22.91
CA GLU A 5 -0.63 -2.36 -22.42
C GLU A 5 -0.07 -2.56 -20.99
N LYS A 6 1.10 -1.96 -20.70
CA LYS A 6 1.67 -1.96 -19.34
C LYS A 6 0.81 -1.18 -18.37
N PHE A 7 0.34 0.00 -18.77
CA PHE A 7 -0.56 0.81 -17.96
C PHE A 7 -1.86 0.07 -17.65
N TYR A 8 -2.46 -0.57 -18.67
CA TYR A 8 -3.67 -1.38 -18.49
C TYR A 8 -3.45 -2.54 -17.51
N THR A 9 -2.31 -3.23 -17.62
CA THR A 9 -1.94 -4.33 -16.72
C THR A 9 -1.80 -3.83 -15.27
N ASP A 10 -1.17 -2.67 -15.07
CA ASP A 10 -1.02 -2.07 -13.74
C ASP A 10 -2.36 -1.68 -13.14
N VAL A 11 -3.23 -1.00 -13.90
CA VAL A 11 -4.58 -0.64 -13.46
C VAL A 11 -5.39 -1.88 -13.08
N ARG A 12 -5.33 -2.94 -13.91
CA ARG A 12 -6.03 -4.19 -13.64
C ARG A 12 -5.52 -4.85 -12.35
N SER A 13 -4.20 -4.93 -12.17
CA SER A 13 -3.61 -5.51 -10.96
C SER A 13 -3.98 -4.70 -9.71
N PHE A 14 -4.04 -3.37 -9.83
CA PHE A 14 -4.43 -2.48 -8.75
C PHE A 14 -5.89 -2.68 -8.34
N ASN A 15 -6.80 -2.71 -9.31
CA ASN A 15 -8.21 -2.96 -9.05
C ASN A 15 -8.43 -4.34 -8.42
N SER A 16 -7.75 -5.38 -8.91
CA SER A 16 -7.79 -6.72 -8.32
C SER A 16 -7.37 -6.73 -6.84
N ILE A 17 -6.31 -5.98 -6.49
CA ILE A 17 -5.88 -5.84 -5.09
C ILE A 17 -6.96 -5.16 -4.25
N VAL A 18 -7.54 -4.07 -4.74
CA VAL A 18 -8.59 -3.32 -4.03
C VAL A 18 -9.83 -4.18 -3.81
N ASP A 19 -10.29 -4.88 -4.84
CA ASP A 19 -11.46 -5.76 -4.76
C ASP A 19 -11.24 -6.87 -3.74
N LYS A 20 -10.04 -7.46 -3.73
CA LYS A 20 -9.63 -8.48 -2.75
C LYS A 20 -9.60 -7.96 -1.31
N LEU A 21 -9.10 -6.74 -1.11
CA LEU A 21 -9.06 -6.11 0.22
C LEU A 21 -10.44 -5.69 0.73
N ASN A 22 -11.39 -5.43 -0.17
CA ASN A 22 -12.78 -5.13 0.16
C ASN A 22 -13.66 -6.39 0.31
N SER A 23 -13.10 -7.58 0.02
CA SER A 23 -13.81 -8.84 0.20
C SER A 23 -14.11 -9.10 1.68
N PRO A 24 -15.31 -9.60 2.02
CA PRO A 24 -15.65 -9.98 3.40
C PRO A 24 -14.94 -11.26 3.87
N GLU A 25 -14.12 -11.89 3.02
CA GLU A 25 -13.37 -13.09 3.34
C GLU A 25 -12.32 -12.85 4.43
N TYR A 26 -12.18 -13.81 5.35
CA TYR A 26 -11.20 -13.75 6.44
C TYR A 26 -9.75 -13.93 5.95
N GLU A 27 -9.55 -14.70 4.88
CA GLU A 27 -8.25 -14.98 4.28
C GLU A 27 -8.25 -14.55 2.81
N ILE A 28 -7.41 -13.57 2.49
CA ILE A 28 -7.31 -13.01 1.14
C ILE A 28 -6.06 -13.57 0.46
N LYS A 29 -6.23 -14.18 -0.71
CA LYS A 29 -5.12 -14.74 -1.50
C LYS A 29 -4.67 -13.78 -2.60
N PHE A 30 -3.41 -13.38 -2.52
CA PHE A 30 -2.74 -12.60 -3.56
C PHE A 30 -1.90 -13.49 -4.46
N THR A 31 -1.84 -13.15 -5.74
CA THR A 31 -0.78 -13.66 -6.63
C THR A 31 0.57 -13.08 -6.20
N LYS A 32 1.67 -13.68 -6.66
CA LYS A 32 3.02 -13.17 -6.38
C LYS A 32 3.20 -11.73 -6.87
N GLU A 33 2.66 -11.41 -8.04
CA GLU A 33 2.70 -10.06 -8.60
C GLU A 33 1.91 -9.07 -7.73
N GLU A 34 0.68 -9.40 -7.37
CA GLU A 34 -0.18 -8.55 -6.53
C GLU A 34 0.46 -8.30 -5.17
N LYS A 35 0.99 -9.35 -4.53
CA LYS A 35 1.71 -9.23 -3.26
C LYS A 35 2.89 -8.27 -3.38
N THR A 36 3.68 -8.39 -4.45
CA THR A 36 4.86 -7.55 -4.68
C THR A 36 4.47 -6.09 -4.91
N LYS A 37 3.44 -5.86 -5.75
CA LYS A 37 2.91 -4.52 -6.01
C LYS A 37 2.34 -3.88 -4.74
N LEU A 38 1.55 -4.63 -3.97
CA LEU A 38 0.98 -4.15 -2.71
C LEU A 38 2.09 -3.78 -1.71
N ALA A 39 3.12 -4.62 -1.55
CA ALA A 39 4.27 -4.33 -0.69
C ALA A 39 4.99 -3.03 -1.10
N PHE A 40 5.23 -2.87 -2.41
CA PHE A 40 5.89 -1.68 -2.94
C PHE A 40 5.07 -0.40 -2.66
N ARG A 41 3.76 -0.42 -2.93
CA ARG A 41 2.88 0.73 -2.67
C ARG A 41 2.76 1.06 -1.18
N LEU A 42 2.69 0.03 -0.32
CA LEU A 42 2.68 0.24 1.13
C LEU A 42 3.99 0.91 1.59
N LYS A 43 5.14 0.51 1.04
CA LYS A 43 6.43 1.14 1.34
C LYS A 43 6.48 2.60 0.89
N GLU A 44 6.07 2.88 -0.35
CA GLU A 44 5.98 4.26 -0.86
C GLU A 44 5.08 5.14 0.01
N ASN A 45 3.94 4.60 0.46
CA ASN A 45 3.01 5.30 1.34
C ASN A 45 3.63 5.58 2.72
N VAL A 46 4.35 4.62 3.30
CA VAL A 46 5.07 4.80 4.58
C VAL A 46 6.11 5.91 4.45
N ASP A 47 6.93 5.88 3.40
CA ASP A 47 7.96 6.89 3.14
C ASP A 47 7.34 8.27 2.91
N HIS A 48 6.22 8.34 2.17
CA HIS A 48 5.48 9.58 1.97
C HIS A 48 4.93 10.13 3.28
N LEU A 49 4.28 9.30 4.08
CA LEU A 49 3.71 9.69 5.38
C LEU A 49 4.80 10.14 6.35
N GLU A 50 5.94 9.46 6.38
CA GLU A 50 7.09 9.86 7.19
C GLU A 50 7.59 11.25 6.81
N ASN A 51 7.71 11.52 5.51
CA ASN A 51 8.12 12.83 5.00
C ASN A 51 7.10 13.92 5.34
N GLN A 52 5.79 13.62 5.24
CA GLN A 52 4.74 14.55 5.66
C GLN A 52 4.81 14.82 7.17
N ILE A 53 5.02 13.80 7.99
CA ILE A 53 5.15 13.88 9.46
C ILE A 53 6.35 14.75 9.87
N LYS A 54 7.49 14.60 9.19
CA LYS A 54 8.70 15.39 9.44
C LYS A 54 8.47 16.87 9.16
N LYS A 55 7.75 17.20 8.08
CA LYS A 55 7.46 18.58 7.65
C LYS A 55 6.23 19.21 8.29
N SER A 56 5.47 18.48 9.10
CA SER A 56 4.18 18.96 9.64
C SER A 56 4.26 19.41 11.11
N GLY A 57 3.44 20.40 11.44
CA GLY A 57 3.16 20.81 12.81
C GLY A 57 2.34 19.76 13.58
N PHE A 58 2.11 20.02 14.88
CA PHE A 58 1.57 19.06 15.83
C PHE A 58 0.27 18.36 15.38
N LEU A 59 -0.73 19.10 14.89
CA LEU A 59 -2.02 18.53 14.49
C LEU A 59 -1.90 17.57 13.29
N LYS A 60 -1.24 18.02 12.21
CA LYS A 60 -1.05 17.22 10.99
C LYS A 60 -0.15 16.01 11.25
N ARG A 61 0.88 16.18 12.10
CA ARG A 61 1.69 15.06 12.60
C ARG A 61 0.87 14.03 13.37
N TRP A 62 -0.01 14.46 14.28
CA TRP A 62 -0.84 13.56 15.07
C TRP A 62 -1.76 12.69 14.21
N LEU A 63 -2.42 13.30 13.22
CA LEU A 63 -3.29 12.59 12.26
C LEU A 63 -2.51 11.54 11.45
N TYR A 64 -1.39 11.92 10.84
CA TYR A 64 -0.62 10.97 10.02
C TYR A 64 0.10 9.89 10.80
N LYS A 65 0.46 10.15 12.07
CA LYS A 65 1.18 9.18 12.91
C LYS A 65 0.38 7.88 13.08
N SER A 66 -0.96 7.96 13.13
CA SER A 66 -1.82 6.78 13.20
C SER A 66 -1.71 5.92 11.95
N ALA A 67 -1.94 6.50 10.76
CA ALA A 67 -1.86 5.80 9.48
C ALA A 67 -0.45 5.24 9.22
N TYR A 68 0.60 6.04 9.49
CA TYR A 68 1.99 5.61 9.38
C TYR A 68 2.27 4.36 10.20
N LYS A 69 1.82 4.32 11.47
CA LYS A 69 2.04 3.18 12.35
C LYS A 69 1.33 1.92 11.82
N GLN A 70 0.10 2.05 11.34
CA GLN A 70 -0.66 0.93 10.80
C GLN A 70 0.04 0.33 9.58
N TYR A 71 0.45 1.16 8.62
CA TYR A 71 1.12 0.69 7.41
C TYR A 71 2.48 0.06 7.70
N LYS A 72 3.23 0.63 8.64
CA LYS A 72 4.50 0.06 9.08
C LYS A 72 4.33 -1.32 9.71
N VAL A 73 3.35 -1.48 10.61
CA VAL A 73 3.04 -2.78 11.22
C VAL A 73 2.62 -3.82 10.18
N LEU A 74 1.83 -3.43 9.17
CA LEU A 74 1.44 -4.33 8.08
C LEU A 74 2.65 -4.79 7.26
N LEU A 75 3.55 -3.87 6.88
CA LEU A 75 4.78 -4.20 6.18
C LEU A 75 5.68 -5.13 6.99
N ASP A 76 5.93 -4.78 8.25
CA ASP A 76 6.81 -5.55 9.14
C ASP A 76 6.28 -6.96 9.38
N LYS A 77 4.96 -7.12 9.55
CA LYS A 77 4.36 -8.42 9.89
C LYS A 77 4.17 -9.35 8.68
N TYR A 78 3.85 -8.80 7.51
CA TYR A 78 3.40 -9.60 6.37
C TYR A 78 4.30 -9.54 5.12
N PHE A 79 5.21 -8.57 5.05
CA PHE A 79 6.01 -8.29 3.83
C PHE A 79 7.54 -8.22 4.05
N ASN A 80 8.02 -8.12 5.29
CA ASN A 80 9.47 -8.09 5.61
C ASN A 80 10.10 -9.49 5.82
N ASN A 81 9.49 -10.54 5.25
CA ASN A 81 10.08 -11.89 5.15
C ASN A 81 10.52 -12.19 3.72
#